data_AF-A0A7L2Q8N3-F1
#
_entry.id   AF-A0A7L2Q8N3-F1
#
_cell.length_a   1.000
_cell.length_b   1.000
_cell.length_c   1.000
_cell.angle_alpha   90.00
_cell.angle_beta   90.00
_cell.angle_gamma   90.00
#
_symmetry.space_group_name_H-M   'P 1'
#
loop_
_entity.id
_entity.type
_entity.pdbx_description
1 polymer ?
#
loop_
_entity_poly.entity_id
_entity_poly.type
_entity_poly.pdbx_seq_one_letter_code
_entity_poly.pdbx_strand_id
1 'polypeptide(L)'
;MLGGVNLLIAVGAIIMILGFLGCCGAVKESRCMLMLFFIALLLILILQVTGGILGAVYKSKVEEAFDLTLSGSVSALQSTTGEYKEYQEDFQKLEKQYQCCGLKNGPEDWGQNFDKQKDICQCELEKPSSDLCINYKGRYIYKKSCGEVIVQQIKDSLVIIMGIAFGLAVVEV
;
A
#
# COMPACT_ATOMS: atom_id res chain seq x y z
N MET A 1 9.54 -3.63 7.65
CA MET A 1 8.54 -4.28 6.78
C MET A 1 7.40 -5.00 7.53
N LEU A 2 7.55 -5.29 8.83
CA LEU A 2 6.51 -5.95 9.65
C LEU A 2 5.23 -5.12 9.87
N GLY A 3 5.27 -3.79 9.71
CA GLY A 3 4.15 -2.92 10.06
C GLY A 3 2.86 -3.18 9.27
N GLY A 4 2.96 -3.31 7.94
CA GLY A 4 1.78 -3.50 7.07
C GLY A 4 1.09 -4.85 7.27
N VAL A 5 1.88 -5.93 7.33
CA VAL A 5 1.35 -7.29 7.57
C VAL A 5 0.71 -7.39 8.95
N ASN A 6 1.36 -6.86 9.98
CA ASN A 6 0.80 -6.85 11.33
C ASN A 6 -0.51 -6.05 11.42
N LEU A 7 -0.62 -4.95 10.67
CA LEU A 7 -1.84 -4.16 10.60
C LEU A 7 -2.98 -4.94 9.91
N LEU A 8 -2.70 -5.64 8.80
CA LEU A 8 -3.69 -6.48 8.14
C LEU A 8 -4.20 -7.61 9.05
N ILE A 9 -3.29 -8.25 9.80
CA ILE A 9 -3.66 -9.29 10.77
C ILE A 9 -4.53 -8.71 11.88
N ALA A 10 -4.14 -7.55 12.44
CA ALA A 10 -4.90 -6.89 13.51
C ALA A 10 -6.31 -6.50 13.04
N VAL A 11 -6.42 -5.88 11.86
CA VAL A 11 -7.72 -5.49 11.27
C VAL A 11 -8.60 -6.72 11.03
N GLY A 12 -8.04 -7.79 10.45
CA GLY A 12 -8.78 -9.03 10.21
C GLY A 12 -9.30 -9.68 11.50
N ALA A 13 -8.48 -9.69 12.55
CA ALA A 13 -8.88 -10.21 13.86
C ALA A 13 -10.02 -9.40 14.49
N ILE A 14 -9.96 -8.06 14.41
CA ILE A 14 -11.01 -7.17 14.90
C ILE A 14 -12.32 -7.44 14.15
N ILE A 15 -12.28 -7.51 12.82
CA ILE A 15 -13.46 -7.80 11.99
C ILE A 15 -14.09 -9.15 12.38
N MET A 16 -13.28 -10.19 12.59
CA MET A 16 -13.78 -11.50 13.01
C MET A 16 -14.47 -11.45 14.38
N ILE A 17 -13.89 -10.75 15.36
CA ILE A 17 -14.49 -10.60 16.70
C ILE A 17 -15.81 -9.84 16.63
N LEU A 18 -15.86 -8.74 15.87
CA LEU A 18 -17.08 -7.95 15.70
C LEU A 18 -18.17 -8.75 14.99
N GLY A 19 -17.82 -9.50 13.95
CA GLY A 19 -18.74 -10.40 13.26
C GLY A 19 -19.30 -11.48 14.20
N PHE A 20 -18.46 -12.07 15.06
CA PHE A 20 -18.91 -13.04 16.07
C PHE A 20 -19.87 -12.41 17.09
N LEU A 21 -19.53 -11.24 17.64
CA LEU A 21 -20.38 -10.54 18.61
C LEU A 21 -21.72 -10.13 18.01
N GLY A 22 -21.73 -9.61 16.77
CA GLY A 22 -22.97 -9.26 16.07
C GLY A 22 -23.83 -10.48 15.78
N CYS A 23 -23.26 -11.52 15.16
CA CYS A 23 -23.99 -12.73 14.79
C CYS A 23 -24.50 -13.51 16.00
N CYS A 24 -23.63 -13.83 16.97
CA CYS A 24 -24.03 -14.57 18.16
C CYS A 24 -24.90 -13.74 19.11
N GLY A 25 -24.67 -12.42 19.18
CA GLY A 25 -25.48 -11.51 19.99
C GLY A 25 -26.92 -11.47 19.52
N ALA A 26 -27.14 -11.44 18.19
CA ALA A 26 -28.47 -11.50 17.60
C ALA A 26 -29.14 -12.88 17.82
N VAL A 27 -28.44 -13.98 17.52
CA VAL A 27 -29.03 -15.34 17.65
C VAL A 27 -29.37 -15.70 19.09
N LYS A 28 -28.52 -15.30 20.06
CA LYS A 28 -28.74 -15.58 21.48
C LYS A 28 -29.60 -14.53 22.19
N GLU A 29 -30.10 -13.54 21.46
CA GLU A 29 -30.83 -12.38 21.99
C GLU A 29 -30.11 -11.72 23.20
N SER A 30 -28.78 -11.76 23.17
CA SER A 30 -27.95 -11.33 24.30
C SER A 30 -27.71 -9.83 24.22
N ARG A 31 -28.46 -9.08 25.04
CA ARG A 31 -28.32 -7.62 25.12
C ARG A 31 -26.90 -7.17 25.40
N CYS A 32 -26.15 -7.89 26.25
CA CYS A 32 -24.77 -7.54 26.58
C CYS A 32 -23.85 -7.65 25.36
N MET A 33 -23.93 -8.74 24.58
CA MET A 33 -23.12 -8.92 23.38
C MET A 33 -23.44 -7.88 22.30
N LEU A 34 -24.74 -7.57 22.12
CA LEU A 34 -25.18 -6.56 21.16
C LEU A 34 -24.74 -5.15 21.59
N MET A 35 -24.73 -4.85 22.89
CA MET A 35 -24.26 -3.57 23.42
C MET A 35 -22.75 -3.39 23.19
N LEU A 36 -21.95 -4.44 23.41
CA LEU A 36 -20.51 -4.42 23.13
C LEU A 36 -20.23 -4.23 21.65
N PHE A 37 -20.98 -4.91 20.78
CA PHE A 37 -20.88 -4.73 19.34
C PHE A 37 -21.17 -3.27 18.94
N PHE A 38 -22.26 -2.69 19.43
CA PHE A 38 -22.64 -1.30 19.15
C PHE A 38 -21.59 -0.29 19.66
N ILE A 39 -21.09 -0.46 20.88
CA ILE A 39 -20.04 0.41 21.44
C ILE A 39 -18.78 0.32 20.57
N ALA A 40 -18.39 -0.87 20.13
CA ALA A 40 -17.21 -1.04 19.29
C ALA A 40 -17.38 -0.38 17.90
N LEU A 41 -18.56 -0.49 17.27
CA LEU A 41 -18.85 0.21 16.02
C LEU A 41 -18.79 1.74 16.20
N LEU A 42 -19.36 2.27 17.28
CA LEU A 42 -19.28 3.71 17.57
C LEU A 42 -17.83 4.20 17.73
N LEU A 43 -16.97 3.41 18.39
CA LEU A 43 -15.55 3.74 18.51
C LEU A 43 -14.84 3.73 17.15
N ILE A 44 -15.18 2.78 16.27
CA ILE A 44 -14.63 2.73 14.91
C ILE A 44 -15.08 3.95 14.11
N LEU A 45 -16.34 4.34 14.19
CA LEU A 45 -16.86 5.53 13.52
C LEU A 45 -16.13 6.80 13.97
N ILE A 46 -15.89 6.96 15.29
CA ILE A 46 -15.12 8.09 15.83
C ILE A 46 -13.68 8.07 15.28
N LEU A 47 -13.04 6.91 15.22
CA LEU A 47 -11.69 6.76 14.66
C LEU A 47 -11.67 7.05 13.16
N GLN A 48 -12.69 6.64 12.40
CA GLN A 48 -12.78 6.88 10.96
C GLN A 48 -12.95 8.38 10.67
N VAL A 49 -13.83 9.07 11.38
CA VAL A 49 -14.02 10.52 11.24
C VAL A 49 -12.76 11.27 11.66
N THR A 50 -12.17 10.91 12.80
CA THR A 50 -10.94 11.54 13.29
C THR A 50 -9.79 11.33 12.32
N GLY A 51 -9.61 10.10 11.82
CA GLY A 51 -8.59 9.76 10.82
C GLY A 51 -8.79 10.51 9.51
N GLY A 52 -10.04 10.64 9.03
CA GLY A 52 -10.37 11.43 7.84
C GLY A 52 -10.03 12.91 8.01
N ILE A 53 -10.40 13.52 9.14
CA ILE A 53 -10.10 14.93 9.44
C ILE A 53 -8.60 15.14 9.57
N LEU A 54 -7.91 14.33 10.37
CA LEU A 54 -6.46 14.43 10.55
C LEU A 54 -5.70 14.22 9.23
N GLY A 55 -6.11 13.24 8.42
CA GLY A 55 -5.52 13.00 7.11
C GLY A 55 -5.70 14.18 6.15
N ALA A 56 -6.85 14.86 6.20
CA ALA A 56 -7.10 16.05 5.39
C ALA A 56 -6.29 17.27 5.88
N VAL A 57 -6.28 17.52 7.19
CA VAL A 57 -5.58 18.69 7.80
C VAL A 57 -4.07 18.54 7.71
N TYR A 58 -3.54 17.35 7.98
CA TYR A 58 -2.10 17.08 8.03
C TYR A 58 -1.57 16.46 6.73
N LYS A 59 -2.20 16.74 5.59
CA LYS A 59 -1.81 16.18 4.29
C LYS A 59 -0.31 16.28 4.01
N SER A 60 0.30 17.44 4.21
CA SER A 60 1.74 17.63 3.98
C SER A 60 2.61 16.76 4.89
N LYS A 61 2.17 16.48 6.12
CA LYS A 61 2.87 15.58 7.05
C LYS A 61 2.69 14.11 6.67
N VAL A 62 1.53 13.76 6.12
CA VAL A 62 1.30 12.42 5.55
C VAL A 62 2.21 12.20 4.33
N GLU A 63 2.34 13.20 3.46
CA GLU A 63 3.27 13.15 2.31
C GLU A 63 4.73 13.03 2.77
N GLU A 64 5.15 13.78 3.79
CA GLU A 64 6.50 13.69 4.38
C GLU A 64 6.76 12.30 4.99
N ALA A 65 5.82 11.78 5.79
CA ALA A 65 5.93 10.44 6.38
C ALA A 65 5.97 9.34 5.33
N PHE A 66 5.21 9.50 4.24
CA PHE A 66 5.25 8.61 3.10
C PHE A 66 6.63 8.63 2.43
N ASP A 67 7.20 9.81 2.19
CA ASP A 67 8.53 9.94 1.57
C ASP A 67 9.66 9.33 2.43
N LEU A 68 9.59 9.50 3.75
CA LEU A 68 10.50 8.83 4.69
C LEU A 68 10.37 7.30 4.63
N THR A 69 9.14 6.82 4.55
CA THR A 69 8.86 5.37 4.41
C THR A 69 9.41 4.82 3.10
N LEU A 70 9.21 5.54 1.98
CA LEU A 70 9.79 5.16 0.70
C LEU A 70 11.32 5.13 0.77
N SER A 71 11.94 6.15 1.37
CA SER A 71 13.40 6.20 1.54
C SER A 71 13.93 5.02 2.35
N GLY A 72 13.21 4.60 3.41
CA GLY A 72 13.50 3.38 4.14
C GLY A 72 13.43 2.13 3.26
N SER A 73 12.40 2.02 2.41
CA SER A 73 12.25 0.91 1.46
C SER A 73 13.32 0.89 0.36
N VAL A 74 13.79 2.06 -0.10
CA VAL A 74 14.91 2.15 -1.05
C VAL A 74 16.18 1.52 -0.46
N SER A 75 16.45 1.72 0.83
CA SER A 75 17.63 1.10 1.47
C SER A 75 17.57 -0.45 1.46
N ALA A 76 16.37 -1.04 1.51
CA ALA A 76 16.19 -2.48 1.36
C ALA A 76 16.43 -2.96 -0.09
N LEU A 77 16.10 -2.14 -1.10
CA LEU A 77 16.43 -2.42 -2.50
C LEU A 77 17.94 -2.34 -2.79
N GLN A 78 18.63 -1.40 -2.16
CA GLN A 78 20.09 -1.23 -2.29
C GLN A 78 20.89 -2.26 -1.48
N SER A 79 20.27 -2.87 -0.47
CA SER A 79 20.93 -3.82 0.41
C SER A 79 21.50 -5.01 -0.36
N THR A 80 22.76 -5.35 -0.10
CA THR A 80 23.41 -6.54 -0.68
C THR A 80 23.34 -7.76 0.24
N THR A 81 22.75 -7.60 1.43
CA THR A 81 22.61 -8.66 2.42
C THR A 81 21.51 -9.63 2.00
N GLY A 82 21.71 -10.93 2.26
CA GLY A 82 20.75 -11.99 1.91
C GLY A 82 19.36 -11.82 2.53
N GLU A 83 19.24 -11.06 3.62
CA GLU A 83 17.98 -10.78 4.35
C GLU A 83 16.91 -10.13 3.47
N TYR A 84 17.30 -9.32 2.49
CA TYR A 84 16.36 -8.54 1.66
C TYR A 84 16.09 -9.16 0.29
N LYS A 85 16.62 -10.36 -0.01
CA LYS A 85 16.47 -10.99 -1.33
C LYS A 85 15.02 -11.29 -1.68
N GLU A 86 14.26 -11.86 -0.73
CA GLU A 86 12.83 -12.15 -0.94
C GLU A 86 12.05 -10.87 -1.25
N TYR A 87 12.32 -9.79 -0.49
CA TYR A 87 11.73 -8.48 -0.75
C TYR A 87 12.07 -7.96 -2.15
N GLN A 88 13.33 -8.08 -2.57
CA GLN A 88 13.79 -7.63 -3.89
C GLN A 88 13.12 -8.42 -5.02
N GLU A 89 12.98 -9.73 -4.88
CA GLU A 89 12.30 -10.58 -5.86
C GLU A 89 10.82 -10.25 -5.99
N ASP A 90 10.13 -10.03 -4.88
CA ASP A 90 8.73 -9.61 -4.89
C ASP A 90 8.56 -8.19 -5.43
N PHE A 91 9.52 -7.29 -5.15
CA PHE A 91 9.51 -5.96 -5.71
C PHE A 91 9.71 -5.97 -7.23
N GLN A 92 10.54 -6.86 -7.78
CA GLN A 92 10.66 -7.03 -9.24
C GLN A 92 9.36 -7.54 -9.88
N LYS A 93 8.59 -8.40 -9.21
CA LYS A 93 7.26 -8.79 -9.70
C LYS A 93 6.32 -7.59 -9.74
N LEU A 94 6.38 -6.72 -8.73
CA LEU A 94 5.63 -5.46 -8.69
C LEU A 94 6.04 -4.54 -9.84
N GLU A 95 7.35 -4.33 -10.07
CA GLU A 95 7.88 -3.54 -11.18
C GLU A 95 7.34 -4.02 -12.54
N LYS A 96 7.31 -5.34 -12.76
CA LYS A 96 6.75 -5.94 -13.98
C LYS A 96 5.23 -5.76 -14.07
N GLN A 97 4.51 -5.97 -12.98
CA GLN A 97 3.04 -5.85 -12.93
C GLN A 97 2.57 -4.42 -13.19
N TYR A 98 3.27 -3.43 -12.64
CA TYR A 98 2.89 -2.01 -12.73
C TYR A 98 3.72 -1.22 -13.75
N GLN A 99 4.60 -1.90 -14.50
CA GLN A 99 5.42 -1.32 -15.57
C GLN A 99 6.19 -0.08 -15.11
N CYS A 100 6.86 -0.20 -13.97
CA CYS A 100 7.61 0.85 -13.30
C CYS A 100 8.99 0.35 -12.88
N CYS A 101 9.93 1.26 -12.61
CA CYS A 101 11.29 0.93 -12.22
C CYS A 101 11.71 1.72 -10.98
N GLY A 102 12.22 1.04 -9.95
CA GLY A 102 12.60 1.66 -8.70
C GLY A 102 11.43 2.28 -7.95
N LEU A 103 11.69 2.81 -6.76
CA LEU A 103 10.63 3.29 -5.89
C LEU A 103 10.44 4.81 -5.99
N LYS A 104 11.53 5.58 -5.99
CA LYS A 104 11.54 7.04 -5.99
C LYS A 104 12.41 7.62 -7.09
N ASN A 105 13.66 7.16 -7.22
CA ASN A 105 14.62 7.75 -8.17
C ASN A 105 14.81 6.91 -9.43
N GLY A 106 14.03 5.84 -9.63
CA GLY A 106 14.19 4.99 -10.80
C GLY A 106 15.24 3.89 -10.59
N PRO A 107 16.00 3.48 -11.62
CA PRO A 107 16.98 2.38 -11.52
C PRO A 107 18.08 2.64 -10.47
N GLU A 108 18.33 3.89 -10.11
CA GLU A 108 19.28 4.31 -9.08
C GLU A 108 18.95 3.74 -7.69
N ASP A 109 17.66 3.49 -7.41
CA ASP A 109 17.22 2.92 -6.14
C ASP A 109 17.68 1.47 -5.93
N TRP A 110 18.10 0.78 -6.99
CA TRP A 110 18.69 -0.55 -6.89
C TRP A 110 20.18 -0.54 -6.57
N GLY A 111 20.85 0.61 -6.68
CA GLY A 111 22.27 0.76 -6.38
C GLY A 111 23.14 -0.29 -7.10
N GLN A 112 23.98 -1.00 -6.34
CA GLN A 112 24.85 -2.06 -6.90
C GLN A 112 24.09 -3.30 -7.37
N ASN A 113 22.84 -3.51 -6.94
CA ASN A 113 22.06 -4.67 -7.32
C ASN A 113 21.59 -4.57 -8.78
N PHE A 114 21.44 -3.34 -9.30
CA PHE A 114 21.04 -3.09 -10.69
C PHE A 114 21.98 -3.77 -11.71
N ASP A 115 23.30 -3.64 -11.49
CA ASP A 115 24.29 -4.21 -12.41
C ASP A 115 24.48 -5.72 -12.19
N LYS A 116 24.16 -6.25 -11.00
CA LYS A 116 24.25 -7.68 -10.66
C LYS A 116 23.11 -8.50 -11.24
N GLN A 117 21.92 -7.91 -11.40
CA GLN A 117 20.73 -8.61 -11.87
C GLN A 117 20.21 -7.99 -13.17
N LYS A 118 20.25 -8.80 -14.24
CA LYS A 118 19.91 -8.36 -15.60
C LYS A 118 18.41 -8.26 -15.90
N ASP A 119 17.57 -8.58 -14.94
CA ASP A 119 16.11 -8.62 -15.13
C ASP A 119 15.40 -7.48 -14.38
N ILE A 120 16.12 -6.75 -13.52
CA ILE A 120 15.61 -5.58 -12.79
C ILE A 120 15.10 -4.54 -13.80
N CYS A 121 13.89 -4.02 -13.53
CA CYS A 121 13.22 -3.00 -14.32
C CYS A 121 13.05 -3.31 -15.82
N GLN A 122 13.22 -4.56 -16.25
CA GLN A 122 13.26 -4.89 -17.67
C GLN A 122 11.93 -4.53 -18.35
N CYS A 123 12.01 -3.67 -19.36
CA CYS A 123 10.87 -3.29 -20.18
C CYS A 123 10.79 -4.25 -21.37
N GLU A 124 9.75 -5.08 -21.42
CA GLU A 124 9.48 -5.89 -22.60
C GLU A 124 8.91 -4.99 -23.70
N LEU A 125 9.72 -4.78 -24.75
CA LEU A 125 9.31 -4.03 -25.94
C LEU A 125 8.33 -4.87 -26.77
N GLU A 126 7.06 -4.92 -26.37
CA GLU A 126 6.02 -5.40 -27.27
C GLU A 126 5.68 -4.33 -28.33
N LYS A 127 5.98 -3.05 -28.08
CA LYS A 127 5.77 -1.93 -29.02
C LYS A 127 6.90 -0.89 -28.93
N PRO A 128 7.68 -0.65 -30.01
CA PRO A 128 8.89 0.19 -30.00
C PRO A 128 8.62 1.71 -29.99
N SER A 129 7.39 2.16 -29.75
CA SER A 129 6.96 3.56 -29.91
C SER A 129 6.18 4.12 -28.71
N SER A 130 6.22 3.46 -27.56
CA SER A 130 5.56 3.98 -26.34
C SER A 130 6.54 4.76 -25.47
N ASP A 131 6.08 5.89 -24.94
CA ASP A 131 6.73 6.75 -23.94
C ASP A 131 6.94 6.05 -22.56
N LEU A 132 6.92 4.71 -22.55
CA LEU A 132 6.93 3.79 -21.40
C LEU A 132 8.33 3.30 -21.06
N CYS A 133 9.20 3.07 -22.04
CA CYS A 133 10.55 2.54 -21.84
C CYS A 133 11.61 3.59 -22.18
N ILE A 134 12.74 3.55 -21.47
CA ILE A 134 13.94 4.36 -21.76
C ILE A 134 15.17 3.46 -21.89
N ASN A 135 16.15 3.89 -22.67
CA ASN A 135 17.46 3.24 -22.69
C ASN A 135 18.32 3.77 -21.54
N TYR A 136 18.71 2.88 -20.63
CA TYR A 136 19.58 3.18 -19.50
C TYR A 136 20.72 2.16 -19.46
N LYS A 137 21.98 2.64 -19.49
CA LYS A 137 23.18 1.79 -19.56
C LYS A 137 23.12 0.69 -20.64
N GLY A 138 22.50 0.96 -21.79
CA GLY A 138 22.37 0.01 -22.90
C GLY A 138 21.25 -1.03 -22.74
N ARG A 139 20.38 -0.91 -21.73
CA ARG A 139 19.20 -1.75 -21.50
C ARG A 139 17.91 -0.93 -21.58
N TYR A 140 16.82 -1.53 -22.05
CA TYR A 140 15.50 -0.90 -22.01
C TYR A 140 14.81 -1.18 -20.68
N ILE A 141 14.50 -0.12 -19.94
CA ILE A 141 13.85 -0.19 -18.63
C ILE A 141 12.59 0.68 -18.59
N TYR A 142 11.70 0.41 -17.64
CA TYR A 142 10.53 1.26 -17.41
C TYR A 142 10.94 2.69 -17.02
N LYS A 143 10.29 3.68 -17.64
CA LYS A 143 10.59 5.11 -17.49
C LYS A 143 10.13 5.67 -16.15
N LYS A 144 8.94 5.26 -15.67
CA LYS A 144 8.31 5.81 -14.46
C LYS A 144 8.79 5.09 -13.21
N SER A 145 8.93 5.83 -12.11
CA SER A 145 9.15 5.25 -10.78
C SER A 145 7.86 4.60 -10.25
N CYS A 146 7.99 3.52 -9.47
CA CYS A 146 6.82 2.86 -8.90
C CYS A 146 6.11 3.76 -7.87
N GLY A 147 6.82 4.63 -7.17
CA GLY A 147 6.22 5.62 -6.28
C GLY A 147 5.30 6.59 -7.04
N GLU A 148 5.72 7.07 -8.21
CA GLU A 148 4.86 7.89 -9.07
C GLU A 148 3.62 7.12 -9.54
N VAL A 149 3.80 5.88 -10.01
CA VAL A 149 2.68 5.03 -10.46
C VAL A 149 1.70 4.77 -9.31
N ILE A 150 2.19 4.43 -8.12
CA ILE A 150 1.36 4.22 -6.92
C ILE A 150 0.60 5.49 -6.56
N VAL A 151 1.26 6.65 -6.52
CA VAL A 151 0.61 7.93 -6.21
C VAL A 151 -0.42 8.29 -7.26
N GLN A 152 -0.12 8.05 -8.54
CA GLN A 152 -1.07 8.28 -9.63
C GLN A 152 -2.30 7.37 -9.48
N GLN A 153 -2.08 6.09 -9.19
CA GLN A 153 -3.16 5.12 -9.01
C GLN A 153 -4.04 5.41 -7.79
N ILE A 154 -3.45 5.90 -6.69
CA ILE A 154 -4.19 6.38 -5.52
C ILE A 154 -5.03 7.61 -5.89
N LYS A 155 -4.46 8.58 -6.62
CA LYS A 155 -5.18 9.79 -7.06
C LYS A 155 -6.36 9.43 -7.97
N ASP A 156 -6.16 8.53 -8.91
CA ASP A 156 -7.20 8.10 -9.85
C ASP A 156 -8.32 7.32 -9.14
N SER A 157 -7.98 6.56 -8.11
CA SER A 157 -8.94 5.77 -7.31
C SER A 157 -9.51 6.52 -6.10
N LEU A 158 -9.09 7.77 -5.87
CA LEU A 158 -9.41 8.50 -4.65
C LEU A 158 -10.92 8.67 -4.43
N VAL A 159 -11.67 8.90 -5.51
CA VAL A 159 -13.14 9.00 -5.46
C VAL A 159 -13.76 7.67 -5.02
N ILE A 160 -13.25 6.54 -5.50
CA ILE A 160 -13.74 5.20 -5.13
C ILE A 160 -13.45 4.92 -3.65
N ILE A 161 -12.23 5.25 -3.19
CA ILE A 161 -11.83 5.07 -1.78
C ILE A 161 -12.72 5.90 -0.86
N MET A 162 -12.99 7.16 -1.21
CA MET A 162 -13.93 8.01 -0.47
C MET A 162 -15.34 7.42 -0.46
N GLY A 163 -15.79 6.86 -1.59
CA GLY A 163 -17.07 6.17 -1.69
C GLY A 163 -17.18 4.95 -0.76
N ILE A 164 -16.14 4.11 -0.72
CA ILE A 164 -16.07 2.94 0.18
C ILE A 164 -16.10 3.41 1.64
N ALA A 165 -15.29 4.42 1.99
CA ALA A 165 -15.27 4.96 3.35
C ALA A 165 -16.64 5.50 3.78
N PHE A 166 -17.31 6.27 2.91
CA PHE A 166 -18.65 6.77 3.19
C PHE A 166 -19.67 5.63 3.32
N GLY A 167 -19.61 4.62 2.44
CA GLY A 167 -20.48 3.45 2.51
C GLY A 167 -20.31 2.67 3.82
N LEU A 168 -19.06 2.47 4.27
CA LEU A 168 -18.78 1.84 5.56
C LEU A 168 -19.38 2.65 6.72
N ALA A 169 -19.18 3.97 6.73
CA ALA A 169 -19.74 4.83 7.77
C ALA A 169 -21.29 4.79 7.82
N VAL A 170 -21.95 4.63 6.67
CA VAL A 170 -23.41 4.46 6.61
C VAL A 170 -23.87 3.09 7.12
N VAL A 171 -23.09 2.02 6.88
CA VAL A 171 -23.40 0.67 7.36
C VAL A 171 -23.17 0.53 8.87
N GLU A 172 -22.21 1.29 9.42
CA GLU A 172 -21.91 1.31 10.86
C GLU A 172 -22.99 2.00 11.71
N VAL A 173 -23.81 2.88 11.11
CA VAL A 173 -24.85 3.69 11.76
C VAL A 173 -26.23 3.04 11.63
#